data_AF-A0A7V1DSN9-F1
#
_entry.id   AF-A0A7V1DSN9-F1
#
_cell.length_a   1.000
_cell.length_b   1.000
_cell.length_c   1.000
_cell.angle_alpha   90.00
_cell.angle_beta   90.00
_cell.angle_gamma   90.00
#
_symmetry.space_group_name_H-M   'P 1'
#
loop_
_entity.id
_entity.type
_entity.pdbx_description
1 polymer ?
#
loop_
_entity_poly.entity_id
_entity_poly.type
_entity_poly.pdbx_seq_one_letter_code
_entity_poly.pdbx_strand_id
1 'polypeptide(L)'
;MPDVFCSGSSQLTSPRLKVTKLLTPSGDENFTLKGSWMLDPASPPPNPVAEGIRFAVYDPFGNVIFQRIVPGGAAVSRTSPGWTLSLDGHVAKYRDPDGIQGDITKVVIASSKRVPGLFTVSIAGKLGDFTVSSAQAPVTVRVVLGNQSRALLGQCASYTFNASGGMRPRCDFSSTGNTFVCR
;
A
#
# COMPACT_ATOMS: atom_id res chain seq x y z
N MET A 1 9.79 -13.13 4.00
CA MET A 1 8.41 -13.00 3.50
C MET A 1 8.42 -13.23 1.98
N PRO A 2 7.41 -13.90 1.41
CA PRO A 2 7.34 -14.10 -0.04
C PRO A 2 7.22 -12.75 -0.77
N ASP A 3 7.85 -12.65 -1.95
CA ASP A 3 7.81 -11.43 -2.77
C ASP A 3 6.37 -11.02 -3.13
N VAL A 4 6.13 -9.72 -3.21
CA VAL A 4 4.85 -9.16 -3.68
C VAL A 4 4.95 -8.98 -5.19
N PHE A 5 4.71 -10.05 -5.93
CA PHE A 5 4.72 -10.00 -7.38
C PHE A 5 3.35 -9.58 -7.93
N CYS A 6 3.35 -8.78 -8.99
CA CYS A 6 2.15 -8.46 -9.76
C CYS A 6 2.33 -8.98 -11.19
N SER A 7 1.61 -10.04 -11.54
CA SER A 7 1.70 -10.68 -12.87
C SER A 7 0.94 -9.93 -13.96
N GLY A 8 0.14 -8.93 -13.59
CA GLY A 8 -0.63 -8.11 -14.53
C GLY A 8 0.10 -6.84 -14.97
N SER A 9 -0.40 -6.20 -16.03
CA SER A 9 0.04 -4.88 -16.49
C SER A 9 -0.60 -3.71 -15.73
N SER A 10 -1.48 -4.00 -14.76
CA SER A 10 -2.20 -3.01 -13.97
C SER A 10 -1.26 -2.01 -13.30
N GLN A 11 -1.48 -0.73 -13.61
CA GLN A 11 -0.72 0.38 -13.05
C GLN A 11 -1.56 1.17 -12.04
N LEU A 12 -0.93 1.62 -10.95
CA LEU A 12 -1.57 2.60 -10.09
C LEU A 12 -1.73 3.93 -10.82
N THR A 13 -2.91 4.51 -10.69
CA THR A 13 -3.26 5.85 -11.13
C THR A 13 -3.22 6.80 -9.93
N SER A 14 -2.69 8.01 -10.13
CA SER A 14 -2.48 9.01 -9.08
C SER A 14 -1.80 8.45 -7.82
N PRO A 15 -0.72 7.66 -7.95
CA PRO A 15 -0.05 7.06 -6.81
C PRO A 15 0.61 8.14 -5.96
N ARG A 16 0.54 7.96 -4.64
CA ARG A 16 1.23 8.84 -3.68
C ARG A 16 1.87 7.98 -2.61
N LEU A 17 3.16 8.18 -2.41
CA LEU A 17 3.92 7.58 -1.33
C LEU A 17 4.47 8.69 -0.45
N LYS A 18 4.42 8.52 0.87
CA LYS A 18 5.07 9.43 1.81
C LYS A 18 5.63 8.65 2.98
N VAL A 19 6.88 8.92 3.30
CA VAL A 19 7.54 8.44 4.52
C VAL A 19 8.04 9.66 5.30
N THR A 20 7.89 9.65 6.62
CA THR A 20 8.33 10.73 7.51
C THR A 20 9.09 10.16 8.69
N LYS A 21 9.89 11.01 9.35
CA LYS A 21 10.75 10.65 10.47
C LYS A 21 11.89 9.73 10.04
N LEU A 22 12.51 10.07 8.91
CA LEU A 22 13.63 9.29 8.35
C LEU A 22 14.97 9.54 9.05
N LEU A 23 15.01 10.47 9.99
CA LEU A 23 16.19 10.70 10.81
C LEU A 23 16.23 9.67 11.93
N THR A 24 17.44 9.33 12.38
CA THR A 24 17.65 8.39 13.49
C THR A 24 16.83 8.78 14.72
N PRO A 25 16.26 7.81 15.46
CA PRO A 25 16.41 6.36 15.28
C PRO A 25 15.48 5.79 14.19
N SER A 26 15.89 4.69 13.55
CA SER A 26 15.00 3.91 12.69
C SER A 26 13.93 3.17 13.50
N GLY A 27 12.81 2.83 12.88
CA GLY A 27 11.69 2.12 13.50
C GLY A 27 10.65 3.06 14.11
N ASP A 28 10.80 4.38 13.98
CA ASP A 28 9.80 5.36 14.39
C ASP A 28 9.07 6.01 13.19
N GLU A 29 9.40 5.58 11.97
CA GLU A 29 8.88 6.13 10.73
C GLU A 29 7.35 6.01 10.63
N ASN A 30 6.75 6.97 9.94
CA ASN A 30 5.38 6.84 9.47
C ASN A 30 5.36 6.72 7.96
N PHE A 31 4.44 5.92 7.46
CA PHE A 31 4.26 5.63 6.04
C PHE A 31 2.82 5.85 5.61
N THR A 32 2.63 6.39 4.41
CA THR A 32 1.34 6.36 3.71
C THR A 32 1.52 6.04 2.24
N LEU A 33 0.71 5.12 1.73
CA LEU A 33 0.58 4.81 0.31
C LEU A 33 -0.87 4.96 -0.14
N LYS A 34 -1.08 5.63 -1.26
CA LYS A 34 -2.38 5.77 -1.90
C LYS A 34 -2.28 5.54 -3.39
N GLY A 35 -3.36 5.07 -3.98
CA GLY A 35 -3.50 4.96 -5.42
C GLY A 35 -4.86 4.38 -5.78
N SER A 36 -5.12 4.30 -7.07
CA SER A 36 -6.31 3.65 -7.61
C SER A 36 -5.98 2.90 -8.88
N TRP A 37 -6.70 1.85 -9.22
CA TRP A 37 -6.53 1.18 -10.50
C TRP A 37 -7.82 0.47 -10.91
N MET A 38 -7.89 0.13 -12.19
CA MET A 38 -8.96 -0.69 -12.74
C MET A 38 -8.63 -2.16 -12.48
N LEU A 39 -9.54 -2.86 -11.82
CA LEU A 39 -9.58 -4.32 -11.85
C LEU A 39 -10.32 -4.76 -13.10
N ASP A 40 -9.85 -5.86 -13.69
CA ASP A 40 -10.59 -6.54 -14.76
C ASP A 40 -11.99 -6.90 -14.23
N PRO A 41 -13.08 -6.50 -14.90
CA PRO A 41 -14.45 -6.85 -14.51
C PRO A 41 -14.71 -8.35 -14.38
N ALA A 42 -13.93 -9.20 -15.08
CA ALA A 42 -14.02 -10.66 -14.96
C ALA A 42 -13.33 -11.20 -13.69
N SER A 43 -12.52 -10.39 -13.01
CA SER A 43 -11.90 -10.77 -11.74
C SER A 43 -12.95 -10.84 -10.62
N PRO A 44 -12.88 -11.87 -9.74
CA PRO A 44 -13.70 -11.87 -8.53
C PRO A 44 -13.49 -10.59 -7.71
N PRO A 45 -14.52 -10.04 -7.05
CA PRO A 45 -14.34 -8.88 -6.19
C PRO A 45 -13.31 -9.16 -5.08
N PRO A 46 -12.45 -8.18 -4.72
CA PRO A 46 -11.54 -8.33 -3.59
C PRO A 46 -12.29 -8.59 -2.28
N ASN A 47 -11.83 -9.56 -1.49
CA ASN A 47 -12.36 -9.84 -0.16
C ASN A 47 -11.26 -9.71 0.91
N PRO A 48 -10.93 -8.48 1.33
CA PRO A 48 -9.86 -8.26 2.31
C PRO A 48 -10.22 -8.77 3.71
N VAL A 49 -11.50 -8.98 4.02
CA VAL A 49 -11.90 -9.63 5.29
C VAL A 49 -11.39 -11.07 5.34
N ALA A 50 -11.46 -11.80 4.22
CA ALA A 50 -10.96 -13.17 4.15
C ALA A 50 -9.46 -13.24 3.84
N GLU A 51 -8.94 -12.32 3.02
CA GLU A 51 -7.64 -12.51 2.36
C GLU A 51 -6.60 -11.44 2.70
N GLY A 52 -7.02 -10.35 3.34
CA GLY A 52 -6.15 -9.23 3.69
C GLY A 52 -5.65 -8.42 2.49
N ILE A 53 -4.46 -7.85 2.64
CA ILE A 53 -3.74 -7.13 1.59
C ILE A 53 -2.23 -7.31 1.83
N ARG A 54 -1.44 -7.19 0.76
CA ARG A 54 0.02 -7.10 0.88
C ARG A 54 0.58 -6.07 -0.08
N PHE A 55 1.68 -5.46 0.32
CA PHE A 55 2.36 -4.47 -0.48
C PHE A 55 3.86 -4.47 -0.19
N ALA A 56 4.62 -3.97 -1.15
CA ALA A 56 6.05 -3.79 -1.01
C ALA A 56 6.51 -2.54 -1.78
N VAL A 57 7.62 -1.98 -1.31
CA VAL A 57 8.36 -0.89 -1.95
C VAL A 57 9.74 -1.42 -2.29
N TYR A 58 10.17 -1.20 -3.52
CA TYR A 58 11.41 -1.70 -4.08
C TYR A 58 12.30 -0.55 -4.54
N ASP A 59 13.60 -0.77 -4.50
CA ASP A 59 14.60 0.10 -5.13
C ASP A 59 14.66 -0.15 -6.66
N PRO A 60 15.46 0.64 -7.43
CA PRO A 60 15.59 0.46 -8.88
C PRO A 60 16.17 -0.89 -9.31
N PHE A 61 16.87 -1.58 -8.41
CA PHE A 61 17.50 -2.87 -8.67
C PHE A 61 16.57 -4.05 -8.34
N GLY A 62 15.36 -3.76 -7.85
CA GLY A 62 14.37 -4.77 -7.47
C GLY A 62 14.56 -5.33 -6.07
N ASN A 63 15.42 -4.75 -5.24
CA ASN A 63 15.52 -5.13 -3.83
C ASN A 63 14.35 -4.55 -3.05
N VAL A 64 13.80 -5.32 -2.12
CA VAL A 64 12.75 -4.86 -1.21
C VAL A 64 13.35 -3.85 -0.22
N ILE A 65 12.83 -2.62 -0.24
CA ILE A 65 13.10 -1.61 0.80
C ILE A 65 12.29 -1.97 2.05
N PHE A 66 10.98 -2.14 1.90
CA PHE A 66 10.12 -2.72 2.93
C PHE A 66 8.88 -3.37 2.33
N GLN A 67 8.33 -4.34 3.05
CA GLN A 67 7.12 -5.06 2.68
C GLN A 67 6.26 -5.35 3.91
N ARG A 68 4.94 -5.40 3.74
CA ARG A 68 4.01 -5.77 4.81
C ARG A 68 2.86 -6.62 4.27
N ILE A 69 2.37 -7.47 5.15
CA ILE A 69 1.16 -8.26 4.97
C ILE A 69 0.20 -7.84 6.08
N VAL A 70 -0.98 -7.35 5.70
CA VAL A 70 -2.09 -7.17 6.62
C VAL A 70 -2.98 -8.40 6.45
N PRO A 71 -3.12 -9.26 7.48
CA PRO A 71 -3.89 -10.48 7.36
C PRO A 71 -5.38 -10.20 7.14
N GLY A 72 -6.09 -11.20 6.63
CA GLY A 72 -7.55 -11.23 6.74
C GLY A 72 -7.98 -11.40 8.21
N GLY A 73 -9.25 -11.11 8.49
CA GLY A 73 -9.85 -11.24 9.81
C GLY A 73 -10.82 -10.11 10.09
N ALA A 74 -12.07 -10.45 10.42
CA ALA A 74 -13.05 -9.44 10.82
C ALA A 74 -12.69 -8.86 12.19
N ALA A 75 -12.92 -7.56 12.38
CA ALA A 75 -12.81 -6.95 13.70
C ALA A 75 -13.88 -7.53 14.64
N VAL A 76 -13.45 -8.13 15.75
CA VAL A 76 -14.35 -8.72 16.76
C VAL A 76 -14.90 -7.69 17.75
N SER A 77 -14.29 -6.51 17.82
CA SER A 77 -14.73 -5.39 18.64
C SER A 77 -14.26 -4.06 18.03
N ARG A 78 -14.64 -2.92 18.63
CA ARG A 78 -14.20 -1.59 18.17
C ARG A 78 -12.71 -1.32 18.39
N THR A 79 -12.09 -1.99 19.35
CA THR A 79 -10.68 -1.82 19.73
C THR A 79 -9.80 -2.95 19.21
N SER A 80 -10.40 -4.09 18.82
CA SER A 80 -9.66 -5.19 18.24
C SER A 80 -9.20 -4.86 16.81
N PRO A 81 -7.96 -5.20 16.46
CA PRO A 81 -7.50 -5.12 15.09
C PRO A 81 -8.39 -5.95 14.17
N GLY A 82 -8.62 -5.46 12.95
CA GLY A 82 -9.31 -6.24 11.92
C GLY A 82 -10.06 -5.41 10.90
N TRP A 83 -10.68 -6.14 9.97
CA TRP A 83 -11.44 -5.60 8.87
C TRP A 83 -12.91 -5.39 9.23
N THR A 84 -13.46 -4.30 8.69
CA THR A 84 -14.89 -4.00 8.68
C THR A 84 -15.32 -3.72 7.26
N LEU A 85 -16.54 -4.09 6.91
CA LEU A 85 -17.15 -3.78 5.62
C LEU A 85 -18.27 -2.76 5.84
N SER A 86 -18.39 -1.77 4.97
CA SER A 86 -19.55 -0.88 4.97
C SER A 86 -20.83 -1.65 4.65
N LEU A 87 -21.98 -1.14 5.12
CA LEU A 87 -23.28 -1.77 4.88
C LEU A 87 -23.60 -1.97 3.40
N ASP A 88 -23.10 -1.08 2.54
CA ASP A 88 -23.26 -1.15 1.09
C ASP A 88 -22.19 -2.00 0.39
N GLY A 89 -21.28 -2.64 1.13
CA GLY A 89 -20.25 -3.53 0.59
C GLY A 89 -19.11 -2.84 -0.17
N HIS A 90 -19.16 -1.52 -0.36
CA HIS A 90 -18.21 -0.82 -1.24
C HIS A 90 -16.90 -0.41 -0.57
N VAL A 91 -16.84 -0.41 0.76
CA VAL A 91 -15.69 0.08 1.51
C VAL A 91 -15.29 -0.94 2.58
N ALA A 92 -14.12 -1.52 2.42
CA ALA A 92 -13.47 -2.32 3.45
C ALA A 92 -12.42 -1.48 4.19
N LYS A 93 -12.42 -1.55 5.52
CA LYS A 93 -11.49 -0.82 6.38
C LYS A 93 -10.82 -1.76 7.37
N TYR A 94 -9.50 -1.82 7.32
CA TYR A 94 -8.69 -2.39 8.39
C TYR A 94 -8.33 -1.29 9.40
N ARG A 95 -8.33 -1.63 10.68
CA ARG A 95 -7.83 -0.77 11.75
C ARG A 95 -7.00 -1.58 12.73
N ASP A 96 -5.93 -0.97 13.20
CA ASP A 96 -5.10 -1.42 14.31
C ASP A 96 -4.40 -0.20 14.92
N PRO A 97 -5.14 0.65 15.65
CA PRO A 97 -4.61 1.94 16.11
C PRO A 97 -3.43 1.81 17.07
N ASP A 98 -3.38 0.70 17.82
CA ASP A 98 -2.39 0.42 18.86
C ASP A 98 -1.22 -0.43 18.34
N GLY A 99 -1.26 -0.84 17.06
CA GLY A 99 -0.21 -1.63 16.42
C GLY A 99 -0.05 -3.04 16.95
N ILE A 100 -1.13 -3.66 17.41
CA ILE A 100 -1.14 -4.99 18.03
C ILE A 100 -0.69 -6.08 17.05
N GLN A 101 -1.07 -5.96 15.76
CA GLN A 101 -0.67 -6.88 14.69
C GLN A 101 0.50 -6.36 13.85
N GLY A 102 1.10 -5.23 14.22
CA GLY A 102 2.27 -4.65 13.56
C GLY A 102 2.14 -3.16 13.32
N ASP A 103 2.98 -2.64 12.42
CA ASP A 103 3.11 -1.19 12.18
C ASP A 103 2.11 -0.61 11.17
N ILE A 104 1.22 -1.42 10.60
CA ILE A 104 0.13 -0.95 9.73
C ILE A 104 -1.12 -0.69 10.55
N THR A 105 -1.45 0.58 10.72
CA THR A 105 -2.54 1.02 11.60
C THR A 105 -3.87 1.17 10.90
N LYS A 106 -3.87 1.32 9.56
CA LYS A 106 -5.08 1.54 8.78
C LYS A 106 -4.91 1.12 7.33
N VAL A 107 -5.92 0.41 6.81
CA VAL A 107 -6.12 0.21 5.37
C VAL A 107 -7.54 0.60 5.00
N VAL A 108 -7.71 1.24 3.85
CA VAL A 108 -9.02 1.46 3.23
C VAL A 108 -8.94 0.97 1.79
N ILE A 109 -9.84 0.06 1.44
CA ILE A 109 -10.09 -0.37 0.06
C ILE A 109 -11.51 0.05 -0.27
N ALA A 110 -11.69 0.80 -1.35
CA ALA A 110 -13.02 1.22 -1.78
C ALA A 110 -13.22 1.03 -3.27
N SER A 111 -14.33 0.38 -3.66
CA SER A 111 -14.80 0.33 -5.03
C SER A 111 -15.58 1.60 -5.38
N SER A 112 -15.43 2.09 -6.60
CA SER A 112 -16.19 3.22 -7.11
C SER A 112 -17.63 2.82 -7.42
N LYS A 113 -18.60 3.60 -6.93
CA LYS A 113 -20.02 3.47 -7.29
C LYS A 113 -20.33 4.01 -8.70
N ARG A 114 -19.44 4.83 -9.26
CA ARG A 114 -19.65 5.52 -10.55
C ARG A 114 -18.93 4.84 -11.71
N VAL A 115 -17.77 4.22 -11.42
CA VAL A 115 -16.90 3.61 -12.43
C VAL A 115 -16.70 2.15 -12.03
N PRO A 116 -17.46 1.21 -12.62
CA PRO A 116 -17.31 -0.21 -12.33
C PRO A 116 -15.85 -0.66 -12.51
N GLY A 117 -15.35 -1.48 -11.58
CA GLY A 117 -13.97 -1.98 -11.63
C GLY A 117 -12.90 -1.00 -11.12
N LEU A 118 -13.21 0.28 -10.86
CA LEU A 118 -12.25 1.20 -10.26
C LEU A 118 -12.16 0.98 -8.74
N PHE A 119 -10.98 0.63 -8.26
CA PHE A 119 -10.68 0.49 -6.84
C PHE A 119 -9.68 1.53 -6.39
N THR A 120 -9.85 2.01 -5.17
CA THR A 120 -8.92 2.89 -4.47
C THR A 120 -8.33 2.17 -3.28
N VAL A 121 -7.05 2.40 -3.01
CA VAL A 121 -6.36 1.91 -1.82
C VAL A 121 -5.73 3.08 -1.07
N SER A 122 -5.81 3.02 0.25
CA SER A 122 -5.05 3.87 1.16
C SER A 122 -4.51 3.02 2.30
N ILE A 123 -3.19 2.98 2.45
CA ILE A 123 -2.47 2.24 3.47
C ILE A 123 -1.73 3.25 4.34
N ALA A 124 -1.80 3.09 5.66
CA ALA A 124 -1.05 3.92 6.60
C ALA A 124 -0.38 3.05 7.67
N GLY A 125 0.90 3.32 7.91
CA GLY A 125 1.68 2.73 8.97
C GLY A 125 2.32 3.78 9.87
N LYS A 126 2.63 3.41 11.10
CA LYS A 126 3.25 4.25 12.11
C LYS A 126 4.19 3.44 12.99
N LEU A 127 5.24 4.10 13.49
CA LEU A 127 6.20 3.49 14.43
C LEU A 127 6.74 2.16 13.88
N GLY A 128 7.08 2.16 12.59
CA GLY A 128 7.58 0.98 11.90
C GLY A 128 8.85 1.31 11.14
N ASP A 129 9.61 0.26 10.79
CA ASP A 129 10.78 0.40 9.95
C ASP A 129 10.35 0.59 8.48
N PHE A 130 10.24 1.87 8.09
CA PHE A 130 9.94 2.32 6.73
C PHE A 130 11.08 3.14 6.14
N THR A 131 12.29 3.02 6.68
CA THR A 131 13.44 3.83 6.27
C THR A 131 13.69 3.71 4.77
N VAL A 132 13.87 4.85 4.11
CA VAL A 132 14.21 4.95 2.68
C VAL A 132 15.30 5.98 2.50
N SER A 133 16.35 5.60 1.78
CA SER A 133 17.48 6.48 1.47
C SER A 133 17.37 7.04 0.05
N SER A 134 18.05 8.16 -0.21
CA SER A 134 18.10 8.76 -1.55
C SER A 134 18.77 7.87 -2.59
N ALA A 135 19.68 6.99 -2.18
CA ALA A 135 20.33 6.02 -3.05
C ALA A 135 19.39 4.92 -3.56
N GLN A 136 18.23 4.74 -2.91
CA GLN A 136 17.21 3.75 -3.28
C GLN A 136 16.09 4.36 -4.13
N ALA A 137 16.19 5.62 -4.54
CA ALA A 137 15.24 6.26 -5.45
C ALA A 137 15.72 6.14 -6.92
N PRO A 138 14.81 6.08 -7.91
CA PRO A 138 13.35 6.01 -7.78
C PRO A 138 12.85 4.70 -7.17
N VAL A 139 11.67 4.72 -6.56
CA VAL A 139 11.08 3.52 -5.96
C VAL A 139 9.95 2.96 -6.81
N THR A 140 9.79 1.64 -6.76
CA THR A 140 8.63 0.94 -7.29
C THR A 140 7.74 0.48 -6.15
N VAL A 141 6.44 0.75 -6.25
CA VAL A 141 5.43 0.23 -5.32
C VAL A 141 4.66 -0.90 -5.99
N ARG A 142 4.35 -1.95 -5.22
CA ARG A 142 3.45 -3.03 -5.64
C ARG A 142 2.42 -3.27 -4.56
N VAL A 143 1.16 -3.42 -4.97
CA VAL A 143 0.04 -3.70 -4.08
C VAL A 143 -0.74 -4.88 -4.65
N VAL A 144 -1.11 -5.82 -3.79
CA VAL A 144 -1.96 -6.96 -4.11
C VAL A 144 -3.13 -6.97 -3.13
N LEU A 145 -4.35 -6.93 -3.66
CA LEU A 145 -5.56 -7.12 -2.85
C LEU A 145 -5.73 -8.61 -2.58
N GLY A 146 -5.67 -9.01 -1.31
CA GLY A 146 -5.64 -10.41 -0.91
C GLY A 146 -4.24 -11.02 -0.95
N ASN A 147 -4.15 -12.20 -1.57
CA ASN A 147 -2.94 -13.02 -1.57
C ASN A 147 -2.26 -13.15 -2.95
N GLN A 148 -1.14 -13.88 -3.03
CA GLN A 148 -0.39 -14.01 -4.28
C GLN A 148 -1.21 -14.71 -5.37
N SER A 149 -2.10 -15.63 -5.01
CA SER A 149 -3.04 -16.23 -5.97
C SER A 149 -4.01 -15.19 -6.54
N ARG A 150 -4.39 -14.17 -5.77
CA ARG A 150 -5.17 -13.02 -6.27
C ARG A 150 -4.37 -12.13 -7.22
N ALA A 151 -3.06 -11.98 -7.00
CA ALA A 151 -2.20 -11.28 -7.96
C ALA A 151 -2.20 -11.96 -9.33
N LEU A 152 -2.20 -13.30 -9.37
CA LEU A 152 -2.31 -14.08 -10.62
C LEU A 152 -3.64 -13.85 -11.36
N LEU A 153 -4.69 -13.49 -10.62
CA LEU A 153 -5.99 -13.09 -11.17
C LEU A 153 -6.06 -11.59 -11.48
N GLY A 154 -4.93 -10.87 -11.53
CA GLY A 154 -4.90 -9.45 -11.86
C GLY A 154 -5.34 -8.51 -10.73
N GLN A 155 -5.57 -9.00 -9.51
CA GLN A 155 -5.91 -8.17 -8.35
C GLN A 155 -4.70 -7.50 -7.70
N CYS A 156 -3.86 -6.92 -8.54
CA CYS A 156 -2.67 -6.23 -8.12
C CYS A 156 -2.44 -5.00 -9.01
N ALA A 157 -1.60 -4.09 -8.54
CA ALA A 157 -1.09 -3.00 -9.35
C ALA A 157 0.32 -2.65 -8.93
N SER A 158 1.09 -2.14 -9.89
CA SER A 158 2.44 -1.62 -9.65
C SER A 158 2.56 -0.18 -10.11
N TYR A 159 3.57 0.52 -9.62
CA TYR A 159 3.97 1.81 -10.18
C TYR A 159 5.42 2.12 -9.85
N THR A 160 6.18 2.54 -10.86
CA THR A 160 7.54 3.07 -10.68
C THR A 160 7.47 4.59 -10.76
N PHE A 161 7.85 5.25 -9.67
CA PHE A 161 7.91 6.71 -9.64
C PHE A 161 9.12 7.21 -10.44
N ASN A 162 9.05 8.44 -10.93
CA ASN A 162 10.22 9.06 -11.55
C ASN A 162 11.22 9.54 -10.49
N ALA A 163 12.48 9.63 -10.89
CA ALA A 163 13.54 10.17 -10.05
C ALA A 163 13.32 11.67 -9.74
N SER A 164 14.01 12.14 -8.70
CA SER A 164 14.05 13.57 -8.35
C SER A 164 14.43 14.42 -9.56
N GLY A 165 13.76 15.56 -9.75
CA GLY A 165 13.93 16.42 -10.93
C GLY A 165 13.22 15.96 -12.20
N GLY A 166 12.67 14.74 -12.25
CA GLY A 166 11.91 14.22 -13.39
C GLY A 166 10.46 14.73 -13.52
N MET A 167 9.73 14.15 -14.48
CA MET A 167 8.29 14.37 -14.64
C MET A 167 7.51 13.80 -13.45
N ARG A 168 6.37 14.40 -13.09
CA ARG A 168 5.50 13.82 -12.06
C ARG A 168 4.73 12.60 -12.60
N PRO A 169 4.39 11.61 -11.75
CA PRO A 169 4.71 11.49 -10.32
C PRO A 169 6.20 11.16 -10.08
N ARG A 170 6.85 11.93 -9.20
CA ARG A 170 8.28 11.78 -8.88
C ARG A 170 8.50 11.72 -7.38
N CYS A 171 9.66 11.21 -6.98
CA CYS A 171 10.09 11.17 -5.60
C CYS A 171 11.09 12.28 -5.26
N ASP A 172 10.82 13.01 -4.18
CA ASP A 172 11.67 14.08 -3.67
C ASP A 172 11.85 13.90 -2.14
N PHE A 173 13.05 14.21 -1.63
CA PHE A 173 13.31 14.36 -0.20
C PHE A 173 13.08 15.81 0.24
N SER A 174 12.66 16.01 1.49
CA SER A 174 12.69 17.34 2.11
C SER A 174 14.14 17.84 2.22
N SER A 175 14.33 19.15 2.29
CA SER A 175 15.66 19.76 2.48
C SER A 175 16.40 19.23 3.70
N THR A 176 15.66 18.83 4.75
CA THR A 176 16.18 18.23 5.98
C THR A 176 16.42 16.72 5.90
N GLY A 177 16.09 16.05 4.80
CA GLY A 177 16.13 14.60 4.67
C GLY A 177 15.09 13.82 5.50
N ASN A 178 14.36 14.49 6.39
CA ASN A 178 13.42 13.86 7.33
C ASN A 178 12.12 13.33 6.69
N THR A 179 11.86 13.64 5.42
CA THR A 179 10.63 13.26 4.73
C THR A 179 10.91 12.91 3.29
N PHE A 180 10.39 11.78 2.85
CA PHE A 180 10.40 11.31 1.47
C PHE A 180 8.99 11.32 0.92
N VAL A 181 8.77 11.95 -0.24
CA VAL A 181 7.44 12.04 -0.85
C VAL A 181 7.52 11.74 -2.33
N CYS A 182 6.68 10.83 -2.80
CA CYS A 182 6.42 10.62 -4.22
C CYS A 182 4.99 11.02 -4.59
N ARG A 183 4.85 11.92 -5.57
CA ARG A 183 3.54 12.48 -6.00
C ARG A 183 3.60 13.21 -7.34
#